data_AF-A0A379WMU5-F1
#
_entry.id   AF-A0A379WMU5-F1
#
_cell.length_a   1.000
_cell.length_b   1.000
_cell.length_c   1.000
_cell.angle_alpha   90.00
_cell.angle_beta   90.00
_cell.angle_gamma   90.00
#
_symmetry.space_group_name_H-M   'P 1'
#
loop_
_entity.id
_entity.type
_entity.pdbx_description
1 polymer ?
#
loop_
_entity_poly.entity_id
_entity_poly.type
_entity_poly.pdbx_seq_one_letter_code
_entity_poly.pdbx_strand_id
1 'polypeptide(L)'
;MPDFSAFQLEGCKVLEYARHKRKLRLGALKGNAFTLVLREISDRRDVETRLQAIRDGGRANYFGAQRFGIGGSNVQGALRWAAK
;
A
#
# COMPACT_ATOMS: atom_id res chain seq x y z
N MET A 1 -24.73 -3.29 -20.34
CA MET A 1 -23.30 -3.20 -19.91
C MET A 1 -22.50 -4.21 -20.72
N PRO A 2 -21.22 -3.98 -21.05
CA PRO A 2 -20.39 -5.02 -21.65
C PRO A 2 -20.29 -6.22 -20.71
N ASP A 3 -20.35 -7.43 -21.26
CA ASP A 3 -20.14 -8.67 -20.51
C ASP A 3 -18.64 -8.97 -20.44
N PHE A 4 -18.11 -9.12 -19.23
CA PHE A 4 -16.71 -9.46 -18.96
C PHE A 4 -16.51 -10.91 -18.51
N SER A 5 -17.55 -11.75 -18.59
CA SER A 5 -17.50 -13.16 -18.19
C SER A 5 -16.39 -13.96 -18.88
N ALA A 6 -16.08 -13.63 -20.14
CA ALA A 6 -15.05 -14.30 -20.93
C ALA A 6 -13.63 -13.73 -20.72
N PHE A 7 -13.45 -12.65 -19.97
CA PHE A 7 -12.12 -12.07 -19.73
C PHE A 7 -11.32 -12.92 -18.74
N GLN A 8 -10.17 -13.44 -19.19
CA GLN A 8 -9.27 -14.23 -18.37
C GLN A 8 -7.85 -13.69 -18.46
N LEU A 9 -7.20 -13.57 -17.30
CA LEU A 9 -5.80 -13.21 -17.17
C LEU A 9 -5.25 -13.96 -15.96
N GLU A 10 -4.11 -14.64 -16.12
CA GLU A 10 -3.47 -15.39 -15.05
C GLU A 10 -3.19 -14.49 -13.82
N GLY A 11 -3.52 -15.00 -12.63
CA GLY A 11 -3.38 -14.25 -11.37
C GLY A 11 -4.40 -13.12 -11.16
N CYS A 12 -5.34 -12.91 -12.08
CA CYS A 12 -6.32 -11.82 -12.01
C CYS A 12 -7.77 -12.33 -12.10
N LYS A 13 -8.69 -11.66 -11.41
CA LYS A 13 -10.12 -11.97 -11.45
C LYS A 13 -10.95 -10.68 -11.48
N VAL A 14 -11.90 -10.58 -12.40
CA VAL A 14 -12.92 -9.52 -12.39
C VAL A 14 -13.92 -9.82 -11.27
N LEU A 15 -14.06 -8.88 -10.33
CA LEU A 15 -14.99 -9.00 -9.20
C LEU A 15 -16.28 -8.21 -9.44
N GLU A 16 -16.16 -6.99 -9.97
CA GLU A 16 -17.27 -6.07 -10.20
C GLU A 16 -16.93 -5.11 -11.35
N TYR A 17 -17.95 -4.61 -12.05
CA TYR A 17 -17.81 -3.57 -13.07
C TYR A 17 -19.05 -2.67 -13.10
N ALA A 18 -18.85 -1.36 -13.33
CA ALA A 18 -19.92 -0.37 -13.46
C ALA A 18 -19.48 0.80 -14.36
N ARG A 19 -20.45 1.55 -14.90
CA ARG A 19 -20.17 2.79 -15.65
C ARG A 19 -19.85 3.93 -14.66
N HIS A 20 -18.85 4.75 -14.99
CA HIS A 20 -18.51 5.95 -14.23
C HIS A 20 -18.23 7.13 -15.17
N LYS A 21 -18.67 8.34 -14.81
CA LYS A 21 -18.57 9.53 -15.69
C LYS A 21 -17.16 10.12 -15.80
N ARG A 22 -16.30 9.88 -14.80
CA ARG A 22 -14.93 10.44 -14.72
C ARG A 22 -13.89 9.34 -14.74
N LYS A 23 -12.73 9.62 -15.35
CA LYS A 23 -11.56 8.72 -15.31
C LYS A 23 -10.97 8.68 -13.89
N LEU A 24 -10.61 7.48 -13.42
CA LEU A 24 -9.86 7.29 -12.18
C LEU A 24 -8.42 7.77 -12.36
N ARG A 25 -7.94 8.64 -11.45
CA ARG A 25 -6.57 9.20 -11.47
C ARG A 25 -5.71 8.57 -10.37
N LEU A 26 -4.39 8.59 -10.55
CA LEU A 26 -3.44 8.23 -9.48
C LEU A 26 -3.67 9.12 -8.26
N GLY A 27 -3.68 8.52 -7.07
CA GLY A 27 -3.94 9.22 -5.80
C GLY A 27 -5.42 9.51 -5.49
N ALA A 28 -6.37 9.09 -6.34
CA ALA A 28 -7.80 9.35 -6.13
C ALA A 28 -8.49 8.38 -5.13
N LEU A 29 -7.75 7.45 -4.53
CA LEU A 29 -8.29 6.52 -3.54
C LEU A 29 -8.44 7.21 -2.18
N LYS A 30 -9.52 6.92 -1.46
CA LYS A 30 -9.69 7.37 -0.07
C LYS A 30 -8.69 6.72 0.87
N GLY A 31 -8.34 5.45 0.64
CA GLY A 31 -7.45 4.65 1.47
C GLY A 31 -7.45 3.18 1.07
N ASN A 32 -6.74 2.36 1.84
CA ASN A 32 -6.68 0.91 1.66
C ASN A 32 -7.02 0.20 2.97
N ALA A 33 -7.70 -0.93 2.88
CA ALA A 33 -7.91 -1.83 4.01
C ALA A 33 -6.87 -2.97 3.94
N PHE A 34 -6.20 -3.24 5.07
CA PHE A 34 -5.14 -4.24 5.14
C PHE A 34 -5.56 -5.42 6.00
N THR A 35 -5.26 -6.63 5.54
CA THR A 35 -5.25 -7.85 6.35
C THR A 35 -3.86 -8.46 6.20
N LEU A 36 -3.12 -8.54 7.31
CA LEU A 36 -1.72 -8.96 7.32
C LEU A 36 -1.55 -10.14 8.27
N VAL A 37 -0.67 -11.08 7.92
CA VAL A 37 -0.27 -12.20 8.78
C VAL A 37 1.22 -12.04 9.10
N LEU A 38 1.53 -11.75 10.36
CA LEU A 38 2.91 -11.77 10.86
C LEU A 38 3.29 -13.21 11.21
N ARG A 39 4.44 -13.67 10.72
CA ARG A 39 4.98 -15.02 10.95
C ARG A 39 6.23 -14.92 11.83
N GLU A 40 6.63 -16.03 12.45
CA GLU A 40 7.89 -16.13 13.21
C GLU A 40 8.04 -15.06 14.32
N ILE A 41 6.97 -14.82 15.06
CA ILE A 41 6.98 -13.86 16.17
C ILE A 41 7.83 -14.41 17.32
N SER A 42 8.91 -13.71 17.65
CA SER A 42 9.83 -14.06 18.74
C SER A 42 9.25 -13.77 20.12
N ASP A 43 8.57 -12.64 20.30
CA ASP A 43 7.86 -12.28 21.54
C ASP A 43 6.43 -11.80 21.24
N ARG A 44 5.47 -12.66 21.56
CA ARG A 44 4.05 -12.38 21.35
C ARG A 44 3.50 -11.29 22.29
N ARG A 45 4.02 -11.20 23.52
CA ARG A 45 3.51 -10.25 24.53
C ARG A 45 3.92 -8.82 24.19
N ASP A 46 5.15 -8.64 23.71
CA ASP A 46 5.62 -7.34 23.20
C ASP A 46 4.77 -6.87 22.01
N VAL A 47 4.52 -7.76 21.03
CA VAL A 47 3.68 -7.43 19.87
C VAL A 47 2.26 -7.03 20.29
N GLU A 48 1.62 -7.77 21.20
CA GLU A 48 0.28 -7.45 21.69
C GLU A 48 0.24 -6.08 22.38
N THR A 49 1.23 -5.80 23.22
CA THR A 49 1.36 -4.51 23.91
C THR A 49 1.48 -3.36 22.90
N ARG A 50 2.29 -3.54 21.86
CA ARG A 50 2.43 -2.54 20.78
C ARG A 50 1.15 -2.36 19.99
N LEU A 51 0.44 -3.44 19.65
CA LEU A 51 -0.84 -3.38 18.92
C LEU A 51 -1.89 -2.59 19.71
N GLN A 52 -2.00 -2.80 21.02
CA GLN A 52 -2.88 -2.01 21.89
C GLN A 52 -2.51 -0.53 21.83
N ALA A 53 -1.22 -0.21 21.93
CA ALA A 53 -0.77 1.16 21.74
C ALA A 53 -1.11 1.69 20.33
N ILE A 54 -1.05 0.89 19.24
CA ILE A 54 -1.40 1.32 17.87
C ILE A 54 -2.83 1.77 17.82
N ARG A 55 -3.72 0.93 18.36
CA ARG A 55 -5.15 1.17 18.38
C ARG A 55 -5.47 2.49 19.07
N ASP A 56 -4.83 2.74 20.21
CA ASP A 56 -5.22 3.85 21.09
C ASP A 56 -4.48 5.17 20.76
N GLY A 57 -3.23 5.10 20.27
CA GLY A 57 -2.37 6.26 20.04
C GLY A 57 -1.97 6.51 18.58
N GLY A 58 -2.37 5.65 17.65
CA GLY A 58 -1.91 5.73 16.26
C GLY A 58 -0.39 5.53 16.13
N ARG A 59 0.17 5.70 14.94
CA ARG A 59 1.62 5.62 14.66
C ARG A 59 2.05 6.84 13.86
N ALA A 60 3.35 7.12 13.81
CA ALA A 60 3.88 8.14 12.93
C ALA A 60 3.58 7.79 11.46
N ASN A 61 3.06 8.76 10.71
CA ASN A 61 2.69 8.58 9.31
C ASN A 61 3.91 8.74 8.39
N TYR A 62 4.90 7.87 8.56
CA TYR A 62 6.12 7.91 7.74
C TYR A 62 5.87 7.42 6.32
N PHE A 63 6.61 7.99 5.38
CA PHE A 63 6.80 7.34 4.08
C PHE A 63 7.62 6.07 4.27
N GLY A 64 7.06 4.92 3.91
CA GLY A 64 7.78 3.64 3.94
C GLY A 64 8.98 3.63 2.99
N ALA A 65 9.94 2.73 3.22
CA ALA A 65 11.18 2.64 2.45
C ALA A 65 10.97 2.58 0.92
N GLN A 66 9.89 1.94 0.48
CA GLN A 66 9.46 1.87 -0.92
C GLN A 66 9.34 3.26 -1.59
N ARG A 67 9.03 4.32 -0.83
CA ARG A 67 8.97 5.69 -1.35
C ARG A 67 10.31 6.19 -1.88
N PHE A 68 11.42 5.69 -1.33
CA PHE A 68 12.77 6.17 -1.63
C PHE A 68 13.49 5.34 -2.70
N GLY A 69 12.80 4.40 -3.34
CA GLY A 69 13.36 3.55 -4.39
C GLY A 69 14.20 2.39 -3.83
N ILE A 70 14.49 1.41 -4.70
CA ILE A 70 15.32 0.25 -4.34
C ILE A 70 16.69 0.76 -3.90
N GLY A 71 17.13 0.38 -2.70
CA GLY A 71 18.39 0.84 -2.13
C GLY A 71 18.48 2.36 -1.89
N GLY A 72 17.36 3.09 -1.87
CA GLY A 72 17.35 4.54 -1.70
C GLY A 72 17.69 5.32 -2.97
N SER A 73 17.63 4.70 -4.15
CA SER A 73 18.04 5.32 -5.42
C SER A 73 17.33 6.64 -5.73
N ASN A 74 16.04 6.79 -5.39
CA ASN A 74 15.28 8.01 -5.66
C ASN A 74 15.79 9.18 -4.81
N VAL A 75 16.00 8.95 -3.51
CA VAL A 75 16.47 10.02 -2.61
C VAL A 75 17.92 10.42 -2.93
N GLN A 76 18.78 9.44 -3.23
CA GLN A 76 20.15 9.74 -3.66
C GLN A 76 20.20 10.52 -4.98
N GLY A 77 19.34 10.16 -5.93
CA GLY A 77 19.19 10.89 -7.19
C GLY A 77 18.75 12.34 -6.96
N ALA A 78 17.76 12.55 -6.10
CA ALA A 78 17.30 13.89 -5.74
C ALA A 78 18.40 14.73 -5.08
N LEU A 79 19.16 14.16 -4.14
CA LEU A 79 20.27 14.85 -3.48
C LEU A 79 21.38 15.23 -4.46
N ARG A 80 21.78 14.31 -5.36
CA ARG A 80 22.78 14.62 -6.41
C ARG A 80 22.31 15.72 -7.35
N TRP A 81 21.02 15.76 -7.67
CA TRP A 81 20.46 16.79 -8.53
C TRP A 81 20.41 18.15 -7.83
N ALA A 82 20.01 18.18 -6.56
CA ALA A 82 19.92 19.41 -5.77
C ALA A 82 21.29 20.02 -5.41
N ALA A 83 22.36 19.22 -5.43
CA ALA A 83 23.73 19.67 -5.20
C ALA A 83 24.41 20.29 -6.44
N LYS A 84 23.71 20.34 -7.58
CA LYS A 84 24.12 21.09 -8.78
C LYS A 84 23.46 22.47 -8.78
#